data_AF-A0A937EK63-F1
#
_entry.id   AF-A0A937EK63-F1
#
_cell.length_a   1.000
_cell.length_b   1.000
_cell.length_c   1.000
_cell.angle_alpha   90.00
_cell.angle_beta   90.00
_cell.angle_gamma   90.00
#
_symmetry.space_group_name_H-M   'P 1'
#
loop_
_entity.id
_entity.type
_entity.pdbx_description
1 polymer ?
#
loop_
_entity_poly.entity_id
_entity_poly.type
_entity_poly.pdbx_seq_one_letter_code
_entity_poly.pdbx_strand_id
1 'polypeptide(L)'
;MGKRIVSVLAATIALVGVFGGSAVAAQTAPGTGEAQTAKSCGSVELSGSLPAPPAGMAVQQQVTIGDDCKPELGPVRYVPAGSAATGVRGVRTGAAAGARELRTWNEMFDCCNIRMTGLYTTSTWDTASGRVDNAVTQGRQEWNREPWNAGWSLLSSSTKDDCATQCAVVNSEAHASFTYAGIFDPSGTVYANTHHSYVQIDAGSGVSCHFDVELKHTFIGWNWRRGCE
;
A
#
# COMPACT_ATOMS: atom_id res chain seq x y z
N MET A 1 -29.99 -73.78 -30.76
CA MET A 1 -31.34 -73.70 -31.37
C MET A 1 -32.33 -73.30 -30.29
N GLY A 2 -33.14 -72.26 -30.52
CA GLY A 2 -34.24 -71.88 -29.61
C GLY A 2 -34.31 -70.38 -29.31
N LYS A 3 -34.91 -69.60 -30.23
CA LYS A 3 -35.30 -68.19 -30.03
C LYS A 3 -36.37 -68.09 -28.94
N ARG A 4 -36.32 -67.04 -28.09
CA ARG A 4 -37.53 -66.33 -27.64
C ARG A 4 -37.30 -64.82 -27.65
N ILE A 5 -38.20 -64.18 -28.40
CA ILE A 5 -38.40 -62.75 -28.59
C ILE A 5 -39.34 -62.28 -27.49
N VAL A 6 -39.06 -61.13 -26.86
CA VAL A 6 -40.10 -60.29 -26.27
C VAL A 6 -39.82 -58.85 -26.68
N SER A 7 -40.71 -58.31 -27.50
CA SER A 7 -40.80 -56.91 -27.90
C SER A 7 -41.62 -56.15 -26.86
N VAL A 8 -41.18 -54.95 -26.46
CA VAL A 8 -42.07 -53.92 -25.89
C VAL A 8 -41.70 -52.56 -26.50
N LEU A 9 -42.76 -51.81 -26.80
CA LEU A 9 -42.89 -50.66 -27.67
C LEU A 9 -42.14 -49.38 -27.24
N ALA A 10 -41.97 -48.55 -28.28
CA ALA A 10 -41.55 -47.16 -28.34
C ALA A 10 -42.37 -46.17 -27.49
N ALA A 11 -41.73 -45.06 -27.12
CA ALA A 11 -42.35 -43.73 -27.12
C ALA A 11 -41.27 -42.64 -27.35
N THR A 12 -41.22 -42.14 -28.58
CA THR A 12 -40.57 -40.90 -29.00
C THR A 12 -41.36 -39.69 -28.47
N ILE A 13 -40.67 -38.74 -27.83
CA ILE A 13 -41.14 -37.35 -27.75
C ILE A 13 -40.05 -36.48 -28.38
N ALA A 14 -40.32 -36.05 -29.61
CA ALA A 14 -39.62 -34.98 -30.28
C ALA A 14 -40.19 -33.66 -29.77
N LEU A 15 -39.35 -32.79 -29.20
CA LEU A 15 -39.72 -31.40 -28.97
C LEU A 15 -39.09 -30.53 -30.06
N VAL A 16 -39.95 -30.06 -30.96
CA VAL A 16 -39.65 -29.07 -31.99
C VAL A 16 -39.50 -27.71 -31.31
N GLY A 17 -38.25 -27.25 -31.17
CA GLY A 17 -37.94 -25.88 -30.79
C GLY A 17 -38.00 -24.97 -32.01
N VAL A 18 -39.03 -24.13 -32.08
CA VAL A 18 -39.25 -23.13 -33.12
C VAL A 18 -38.15 -22.06 -33.05
N PHE A 19 -37.47 -21.84 -34.18
CA PHE A 19 -36.50 -20.77 -34.38
C PHE A 19 -37.22 -19.41 -34.47
N GLY A 20 -37.19 -18.65 -33.37
CA GLY A 20 -37.45 -17.20 -33.35
C GLY A 20 -36.13 -16.46 -33.49
N GLY A 21 -35.78 -16.07 -34.72
CA GLY A 21 -34.57 -15.31 -35.02
C GLY A 21 -34.68 -13.86 -34.58
N SER A 22 -34.06 -13.53 -33.44
CA SER A 22 -33.68 -12.17 -33.08
C SER A 22 -32.24 -11.97 -33.52
N ALA A 23 -32.00 -11.12 -34.52
CA ALA A 23 -30.67 -10.71 -34.94
C ALA A 23 -30.01 -9.92 -33.81
N VAL A 24 -29.24 -10.60 -32.96
CA VAL A 24 -28.34 -9.93 -32.01
C VAL A 24 -27.15 -9.46 -32.85
N ALA A 25 -27.04 -8.15 -33.01
CA ALA A 25 -25.84 -7.53 -33.55
C ALA A 25 -24.63 -8.07 -32.79
N ALA A 26 -23.75 -8.79 -33.49
CA ALA A 26 -22.49 -9.25 -32.95
C ALA A 26 -21.71 -7.99 -32.52
N GLN A 27 -21.64 -7.78 -31.20
CA GLN A 27 -20.73 -6.81 -30.64
C GLN A 27 -19.33 -7.24 -31.05
N THR A 28 -18.69 -6.43 -31.90
CA THR A 28 -17.26 -6.47 -32.13
C THR A 28 -16.57 -6.54 -30.78
N ALA A 29 -15.92 -7.67 -30.51
CA ALA A 29 -15.08 -7.83 -29.34
C ALA A 29 -14.14 -6.62 -29.26
N PRO A 30 -13.95 -6.00 -28.08
CA PRO A 30 -12.88 -5.04 -27.90
C PRO A 30 -11.60 -5.75 -28.33
N GLY A 31 -10.82 -5.08 -29.17
CA GLY A 31 -9.56 -5.60 -29.66
C GLY A 31 -8.78 -6.20 -28.51
N THR A 32 -8.15 -7.34 -28.77
CA THR A 32 -7.04 -7.86 -27.97
C THR A 32 -5.98 -6.76 -27.92
N GLY A 33 -6.12 -5.80 -27.00
CA GLY A 33 -4.97 -5.17 -26.42
C GLY A 33 -4.14 -6.33 -25.93
N GLU A 34 -2.93 -6.47 -26.48
CA GLU A 34 -1.93 -7.35 -25.89
C GLU A 34 -2.03 -7.14 -24.38
N ALA A 35 -2.30 -8.23 -23.64
CA ALA A 35 -2.11 -8.20 -22.21
C ALA A 35 -0.67 -7.73 -22.04
N GLN A 36 -0.49 -6.45 -21.68
CA GLN A 36 0.83 -5.89 -21.40
C GLN A 36 1.43 -6.84 -20.39
N THR A 37 2.38 -7.64 -20.85
CA THR A 37 3.13 -8.54 -19.99
C THR A 37 3.74 -7.62 -18.95
N ALA A 38 3.43 -7.84 -17.67
CA ALA A 38 3.88 -6.99 -16.58
C ALA A 38 5.39 -6.79 -16.73
N LYS A 39 5.79 -5.60 -17.18
CA LYS A 39 7.17 -5.29 -17.49
C LYS A 39 7.88 -5.07 -16.17
N SER A 40 8.88 -5.91 -15.90
CA SER A 40 9.76 -5.70 -14.75
C SER A 40 10.56 -4.41 -14.97
N CYS A 41 10.57 -3.56 -13.93
CA CYS A 41 11.29 -2.30 -13.90
C CYS A 41 12.57 -2.40 -13.07
N GLY A 42 12.92 -3.59 -12.57
CA GLY A 42 14.12 -3.80 -11.77
C GLY A 42 14.05 -3.09 -10.42
N SER A 43 15.20 -2.68 -9.90
CA SER A 43 15.25 -1.93 -8.65
C SER A 43 14.88 -0.46 -8.85
N VAL A 44 14.09 0.09 -7.95
CA VAL A 44 13.66 1.50 -7.97
C VAL A 44 13.82 2.08 -6.58
N GLU A 45 14.38 3.28 -6.52
CA GLU A 45 14.44 4.11 -5.32
C GLU A 45 13.55 5.32 -5.52
N LEU A 46 12.64 5.56 -4.57
CA LEU A 46 11.76 6.71 -4.57
C LEU A 46 11.97 7.51 -3.29
N SER A 47 12.07 8.83 -3.43
CA SER A 47 12.28 9.75 -2.33
C SER A 47 11.35 10.96 -2.45
N GLY A 48 11.07 11.61 -1.33
CA GLY A 48 10.56 12.98 -1.35
C GLY A 48 9.83 13.39 -0.09
N SER A 49 9.57 14.69 -0.01
CA SER A 49 8.95 15.32 1.15
C SER A 49 7.52 15.75 0.85
N LEU A 50 6.69 15.73 1.88
CA LEU A 50 5.38 16.37 1.87
C LEU A 50 5.41 17.62 2.76
N PRO A 51 4.66 18.66 2.40
CA PRO A 51 4.53 19.85 3.24
C PRO A 51 3.88 19.50 4.58
N ALA A 52 4.09 20.32 5.61
CA ALA A 52 3.41 20.15 6.88
C ALA A 52 1.87 20.15 6.67
N PRO A 53 1.12 19.18 7.20
CA PRO A 53 -0.32 19.27 7.20
C PRO A 53 -0.77 20.36 8.19
N PRO A 54 -1.75 21.21 7.83
CA PRO A 54 -2.44 22.04 8.80
C PRO A 54 -3.09 21.18 9.90
N ALA A 55 -3.27 21.74 11.09
CA ALA A 55 -3.95 21.04 12.19
C ALA A 55 -5.33 20.52 11.76
N GLY A 56 -5.61 19.24 12.02
CA GLY A 56 -6.86 18.58 11.63
C GLY A 56 -6.94 18.15 10.16
N MET A 57 -5.87 18.30 9.40
CA MET A 57 -5.74 17.84 8.02
C MET A 57 -4.65 16.77 7.92
N ALA A 58 -4.70 16.01 6.84
CA ALA A 58 -3.67 15.14 6.37
C ALA A 58 -3.22 15.62 4.99
N VAL A 59 -1.94 15.43 4.67
CA VAL A 59 -1.43 15.55 3.31
C VAL A 59 -1.01 14.18 2.80
N GLN A 60 -1.34 13.89 1.56
CA GLN A 60 -1.06 12.59 0.96
C GLN A 60 -0.68 12.71 -0.52
N GLN A 61 0.12 11.76 -0.97
CA GLN A 61 0.50 11.61 -2.37
C GLN A 61 0.59 10.14 -2.75
N GLN A 62 0.20 9.84 -3.97
CA GLN A 62 0.48 8.57 -4.63
C GLN A 62 1.54 8.81 -5.72
N VAL A 63 2.52 7.94 -5.81
CA VAL A 63 3.47 7.83 -6.92
C VAL A 63 3.26 6.48 -7.58
N THR A 64 3.16 6.44 -8.90
CA THR A 64 2.93 5.22 -9.67
C THR A 64 4.14 4.92 -10.53
N ILE A 65 4.55 3.66 -10.66
CA ILE A 65 5.58 3.27 -11.64
C ILE A 65 4.93 3.25 -13.02
N GLY A 66 5.29 4.20 -13.89
CA GLY A 66 4.74 4.34 -15.24
C GLY A 66 5.23 3.25 -16.21
N ASP A 67 4.66 3.25 -17.41
CA ASP A 67 4.97 2.27 -18.47
C ASP A 67 6.44 2.32 -18.94
N ASP A 68 7.09 3.47 -18.76
CA ASP A 68 8.51 3.68 -19.03
C ASP A 68 9.43 3.29 -17.86
N CYS A 69 8.88 2.67 -16.81
CA CYS A 69 9.56 2.29 -15.58
C CYS A 69 10.08 3.48 -14.74
N LYS A 70 9.50 4.66 -14.92
CA LYS A 70 9.82 5.84 -14.09
C LYS A 70 8.68 6.18 -13.13
N PRO A 71 8.97 6.87 -12.02
CA PRO A 71 7.94 7.35 -11.13
C PRO A 71 7.12 8.48 -11.76
N GLU A 72 5.81 8.28 -11.78
CA GLU A 72 4.80 9.28 -12.11
C GLU A 72 4.22 9.83 -10.81
N LEU A 73 4.53 11.10 -10.51
CA LEU A 73 4.08 11.75 -9.29
C LEU A 73 2.62 12.18 -9.45
N GLY A 74 1.74 11.59 -8.64
CA GLY A 74 0.38 12.06 -8.48
C GLY A 74 0.32 13.40 -7.74
N PRO A 75 -0.85 14.07 -7.76
CA PRO A 75 -1.03 15.33 -7.07
C PRO A 75 -0.93 15.14 -5.55
N VAL A 76 -0.31 16.13 -4.89
CA VAL A 76 -0.38 16.26 -3.43
C VAL A 76 -1.78 16.73 -3.05
N ARG A 77 -2.45 16.01 -2.15
CA ARG A 77 -3.82 16.29 -1.72
C ARG A 77 -3.86 16.54 -0.23
N TYR A 78 -4.64 17.55 0.17
CA TYR A 78 -5.02 17.78 1.55
C TYR A 78 -6.41 17.21 1.79
N VAL A 79 -6.56 16.40 2.83
CA VAL A 79 -7.82 15.78 3.22
C VAL A 79 -8.02 15.94 4.73
N PRO A 80 -9.26 15.86 5.26
CA PRO A 80 -9.45 15.87 6.71
C PRO A 80 -8.71 14.70 7.39
N ALA A 81 -8.12 14.97 8.55
CA ALA A 81 -7.47 13.96 9.40
C ALA A 81 -8.41 12.77 9.68
N GLY A 82 -7.87 11.55 9.68
CA GLY A 82 -8.61 10.29 9.85
C GLY A 82 -9.36 9.83 8.61
N SER A 83 -9.37 10.63 7.54
CA SER A 83 -9.87 10.23 6.22
C SER A 83 -8.77 9.71 5.30
N ALA A 84 -7.50 9.90 5.70
CA ALA A 84 -6.33 9.48 4.93
C ALA A 84 -5.94 8.03 5.29
N ALA A 85 -5.81 7.19 4.26
CA ALA A 85 -5.38 5.79 4.29
C ALA A 85 -6.19 4.80 5.16
N THR A 86 -6.64 3.72 4.53
CA THR A 86 -7.36 2.58 5.15
C THR A 86 -6.51 1.81 6.19
N GLY A 87 -5.18 1.96 6.16
CA GLY A 87 -4.21 1.29 7.04
C GLY A 87 -3.90 2.00 8.36
N VAL A 88 -4.32 3.27 8.52
CA VAL A 88 -4.13 4.04 9.78
C VAL A 88 -5.27 3.77 10.78
N ARG A 89 -5.98 2.63 10.65
CA ARG A 89 -6.92 2.12 11.66
C ARG A 89 -6.19 1.55 12.87
N GLY A 90 -5.31 2.34 13.48
CA GLY A 90 -4.79 2.12 14.82
C GLY A 90 -5.68 2.80 15.85
N VAL A 91 -5.70 2.25 17.07
CA VAL A 91 -6.33 2.89 18.24
C VAL A 91 -5.83 4.33 18.32
N ARG A 92 -6.74 5.31 18.27
CA ARG A 92 -6.43 6.68 18.66
C ARG A 92 -6.12 6.63 20.16
N THR A 93 -4.86 6.40 20.52
CA THR A 93 -4.39 6.69 21.86
C THR A 93 -4.37 8.20 21.94
N GLY A 94 -5.50 8.80 22.32
CA GLY A 94 -5.63 10.25 22.39
C GLY A 94 -4.41 10.80 23.13
N ALA A 95 -3.66 11.68 22.46
CA ALA A 95 -2.54 12.37 23.08
C ALA A 95 -3.01 12.95 24.42
N ALA A 96 -2.18 12.85 25.46
CA ALA A 96 -2.49 13.46 26.75
C ALA A 96 -2.86 14.94 26.55
N ALA A 97 -3.72 15.50 27.39
CA ALA A 97 -4.17 16.89 27.23
C ALA A 97 -2.95 17.84 27.15
N GLY A 98 -2.77 18.51 26.01
CA GLY A 98 -1.63 19.41 25.74
C GLY A 98 -0.50 18.80 24.90
N ALA A 99 -0.48 17.49 24.67
CA ALA A 99 0.45 16.82 23.77
C ALA A 99 -0.03 16.92 22.31
N ARG A 100 0.94 17.14 21.42
CA ARG A 100 0.79 17.15 19.96
C ARG A 100 1.07 15.74 19.44
N GLU A 101 0.46 15.42 18.31
CA GLU A 101 0.62 14.12 17.65
C GLU A 101 0.76 14.34 16.15
N LEU A 102 1.62 13.53 15.53
CA LEU A 102 1.79 13.41 14.09
C LEU A 102 1.84 11.94 13.72
N ARG A 103 1.07 11.55 12.72
CA ARG A 103 1.09 10.22 12.13
C ARG A 103 1.67 10.28 10.73
N THR A 104 2.43 9.25 10.37
CA THR A 104 2.87 9.07 8.99
C THR A 104 2.59 7.66 8.49
N TRP A 105 2.44 7.53 7.17
CA TRP A 105 2.38 6.25 6.49
C TRP A 105 3.23 6.29 5.23
N ASN A 106 3.92 5.18 5.00
CA ASN A 106 4.77 4.91 3.84
C ASN A 106 4.44 3.49 3.39
N GLU A 107 3.57 3.37 2.39
CA GLU A 107 2.95 2.11 1.96
C GLU A 107 3.27 1.81 0.50
N MET A 108 3.53 0.55 0.20
CA MET A 108 3.70 0.06 -1.18
C MET A 108 2.54 -0.86 -1.55
N PHE A 109 2.00 -0.67 -2.75
CA PHE A 109 0.88 -1.43 -3.31
C PHE A 109 1.26 -1.99 -4.68
N ASP A 110 0.72 -3.16 -5.00
CA ASP A 110 0.82 -3.72 -6.35
C ASP A 110 -0.11 -2.98 -7.34
N CYS A 111 -0.10 -3.40 -8.61
CA CYS A 111 -0.96 -2.85 -9.66
C CYS A 111 -2.46 -3.12 -9.44
N CYS A 112 -2.81 -4.05 -8.55
CA CYS A 112 -4.18 -4.41 -8.18
C CYS A 112 -4.68 -3.67 -6.94
N ASN A 113 -3.92 -2.69 -6.42
CA ASN A 113 -4.20 -1.97 -5.17
C ASN A 113 -4.22 -2.86 -3.92
N ILE A 114 -3.50 -3.99 -3.94
CA ILE A 114 -3.24 -4.79 -2.73
C ILE A 114 -1.99 -4.22 -2.06
N ARG A 115 -2.11 -3.83 -0.79
CA ARG A 115 -0.96 -3.33 -0.03
C ARG A 115 0.03 -4.46 0.16
N MET A 116 1.26 -4.30 -0.30
CA MET A 116 2.34 -5.26 -0.12
C MET A 116 2.98 -5.09 1.26
N THR A 117 3.44 -3.88 1.54
CA THR A 117 4.21 -3.54 2.75
C THR A 117 3.87 -2.11 3.18
N GLY A 118 4.05 -1.81 4.46
CA GLY A 118 3.83 -0.47 4.98
C GLY A 118 4.55 -0.23 6.30
N LEU A 119 5.11 0.97 6.41
CA LEU A 119 5.67 1.52 7.63
C LEU A 119 4.80 2.71 8.06
N TYR A 120 4.43 2.72 9.34
CA TYR A 120 3.65 3.78 9.95
C TYR A 120 4.40 4.30 11.17
N THR A 121 4.34 5.61 11.41
CA THR A 121 4.84 6.19 12.65
C THR A 121 3.76 6.98 13.36
N THR A 122 3.82 6.98 14.68
CA THR A 122 3.10 7.94 15.53
C THR A 122 4.15 8.64 16.37
N SER A 123 4.26 9.95 16.21
CA SER A 123 5.16 10.81 16.96
C SER A 123 4.31 11.66 17.89
N THR A 124 4.58 11.61 19.19
CA THR A 124 3.91 12.47 20.18
C THR A 124 4.93 13.33 20.90
N TRP A 125 4.58 14.59 21.13
CA TRP A 125 5.47 15.52 21.81
C TRP A 125 4.72 16.61 22.54
N ASP A 126 5.39 17.23 23.49
CA ASP A 126 4.95 18.45 24.15
C ASP A 126 6.03 19.53 24.04
N THR A 127 5.61 20.76 24.33
CA THR A 127 6.48 21.93 24.22
C THR A 127 6.46 22.72 25.51
N ALA A 128 7.64 23.03 26.06
CA ALA A 128 7.80 23.92 27.21
C ALA A 128 8.93 24.92 26.94
N SER A 129 8.74 26.17 27.37
CA SER A 129 9.76 27.22 27.24
C SER A 129 10.31 27.42 25.81
N GLY A 130 9.45 27.22 24.79
CA GLY A 130 9.84 27.33 23.37
C GLY A 130 10.72 26.19 22.86
N ARG A 131 10.75 25.05 23.56
CA ARG A 131 11.49 23.83 23.21
C ARG A 131 10.55 22.63 23.20
N VAL A 132 10.95 21.56 22.53
CA VAL A 132 10.36 20.24 22.67
C VAL A 132 10.81 19.68 24.02
N ASP A 133 9.89 19.48 24.95
CA ASP A 133 10.21 19.08 26.32
C ASP A 133 10.25 17.56 26.49
N ASN A 134 9.31 16.87 25.86
CA ASN A 134 9.33 15.42 25.68
C ASN A 134 8.86 15.06 24.26
N ALA A 135 9.55 14.11 23.61
CA ALA A 135 9.16 13.55 22.32
C ALA A 135 9.40 12.05 22.28
N VAL A 136 8.47 11.34 21.64
CA VAL A 136 8.60 9.90 21.38
C VAL A 136 8.00 9.55 20.03
N THR A 137 8.75 8.76 19.26
CA THR A 137 8.24 8.17 18.02
C THR A 137 8.10 6.65 18.14
N GLN A 138 6.95 6.14 17.75
CA GLN A 138 6.68 4.71 17.66
C GLN A 138 6.51 4.30 16.20
N GLY A 139 7.24 3.27 15.79
CA GLY A 139 7.09 2.62 14.49
C GLY A 139 6.16 1.42 14.55
N ARG A 140 5.32 1.24 13.53
CA ARG A 140 4.47 0.08 13.32
C ARG A 140 4.59 -0.39 11.88
N GLN A 141 4.57 -1.69 11.67
CA GLN A 141 4.74 -2.30 10.35
C GLN A 141 3.51 -3.14 10.01
N GLU A 142 3.09 -3.11 8.74
CA GLU A 142 2.09 -4.04 8.22
C GLU A 142 2.52 -4.57 6.86
N TRP A 143 2.11 -5.79 6.54
CA TRP A 143 2.44 -6.43 5.27
C TRP A 143 1.35 -7.43 4.89
N ASN A 144 1.20 -7.69 3.59
CA ASN A 144 0.23 -8.67 3.11
C ASN A 144 0.80 -10.08 3.13
N ARG A 145 -0.04 -11.01 3.57
CA ARG A 145 0.22 -12.44 3.57
C ARG A 145 -0.68 -13.10 2.56
N GLU A 146 -0.11 -14.00 1.78
CA GLU A 146 -0.89 -14.98 1.03
C GLU A 146 -1.33 -16.10 2.00
N PRO A 147 -2.29 -16.95 1.61
CA PRO A 147 -2.58 -18.14 2.40
C PRO A 147 -1.34 -19.06 2.46
N TRP A 148 -1.44 -20.20 3.16
CA TRP A 148 -0.34 -21.20 3.28
C TRP A 148 1.04 -20.66 3.73
N ASN A 149 1.05 -19.58 4.51
CA ASN A 149 2.27 -18.96 5.06
C ASN A 149 3.24 -18.38 4.01
N ALA A 150 2.73 -17.97 2.86
CA ALA A 150 3.46 -17.24 1.82
C ALA A 150 3.21 -15.72 1.90
N GLY A 151 3.93 -14.97 1.08
CA GLY A 151 3.76 -13.53 0.91
C GLY A 151 4.90 -12.72 1.53
N TRP A 152 4.59 -11.47 1.88
CA TRP A 152 5.55 -10.56 2.49
C TRP A 152 5.80 -10.93 3.95
N SER A 153 6.99 -10.59 4.45
CA SER A 153 7.37 -10.74 5.86
C SER A 153 8.30 -9.62 6.26
N LEU A 154 8.24 -9.22 7.54
CA LEU A 154 9.18 -8.29 8.13
C LEU A 154 10.54 -8.97 8.32
N LEU A 155 11.59 -8.38 7.77
CA LEU A 155 12.97 -8.80 7.98
C LEU A 155 13.60 -8.06 9.17
N SER A 156 13.44 -6.74 9.21
CA SER A 156 13.95 -5.90 10.29
C SER A 156 13.17 -4.60 10.38
N SER A 157 13.19 -4.00 11.57
CA SER A 157 12.63 -2.68 11.80
C SER A 157 13.40 -1.94 12.89
N SER A 158 13.44 -0.62 12.82
CA SER A 158 13.96 0.23 13.88
C SER A 158 13.23 1.56 13.93
N THR A 159 13.35 2.24 15.06
CA THR A 159 12.90 3.62 15.26
C THR A 159 13.88 4.31 16.17
N LYS A 160 14.18 5.57 15.88
CA LYS A 160 15.15 6.36 16.64
C LYS A 160 14.71 7.83 16.63
N ASP A 161 14.82 8.46 17.79
CA ASP A 161 14.79 9.91 17.93
C ASP A 161 16.22 10.38 18.26
N ASP A 162 16.68 11.45 17.63
CA ASP A 162 18.02 12.02 17.89
C ASP A 162 18.12 12.75 19.24
N CYS A 163 16.98 13.25 19.72
CA CYS A 163 16.82 13.97 20.97
C CYS A 163 15.39 13.75 21.49
N ALA A 164 15.24 13.54 22.79
CA ALA A 164 13.94 13.26 23.41
C ALA A 164 13.50 14.31 24.44
N THR A 165 14.41 15.16 24.93
CA THR A 165 14.10 16.16 25.96
C THR A 165 14.83 17.49 25.79
N GLN A 166 14.13 18.61 26.03
CA GLN A 166 14.65 19.98 25.97
C GLN A 166 15.34 20.36 24.63
N CYS A 167 14.85 19.78 23.54
CA CYS A 167 15.40 19.93 22.19
C CYS A 167 14.84 21.16 21.49
N ALA A 168 15.65 21.83 20.65
CA ALA A 168 15.13 22.85 19.75
C ALA A 168 14.34 22.23 18.59
N VAL A 169 14.84 21.10 18.09
CA VAL A 169 14.29 20.26 17.03
C VAL A 169 14.51 18.80 17.43
N VAL A 170 13.55 17.94 17.11
CA VAL A 170 13.69 16.48 17.18
C VAL A 170 13.64 15.93 15.77
N ASN A 171 14.61 15.10 15.41
CA ASN A 171 14.62 14.31 14.18
C ASN A 171 14.35 12.85 14.53
N SER A 172 13.25 12.36 13.98
CA SER A 172 12.75 11.01 14.19
C SER A 172 12.89 10.21 12.91
N GLU A 173 13.49 9.03 13.02
CA GLU A 173 13.72 8.12 11.91
C GLU A 173 13.04 6.79 12.21
N ALA A 174 12.30 6.25 11.25
CA ALA A 174 11.79 4.91 11.30
C ALA A 174 12.17 4.16 10.03
N HIS A 175 12.51 2.88 10.19
CA HIS A 175 12.96 2.00 9.13
C HIS A 175 12.23 0.66 9.23
N ALA A 176 11.83 0.10 8.09
CA ALA A 176 11.38 -1.28 8.01
C ALA A 176 11.76 -1.92 6.67
N SER A 177 12.41 -3.09 6.75
CA SER A 177 12.76 -3.91 5.60
C SER A 177 11.89 -5.16 5.56
N PHE A 178 11.43 -5.49 4.36
CA PHE A 178 10.55 -6.60 4.08
C PHE A 178 11.10 -7.45 2.96
N THR A 179 10.82 -8.75 3.02
CA THR A 179 11.09 -9.70 1.94
C THR A 179 9.80 -10.43 1.58
N TYR A 180 9.70 -10.93 0.36
CA TYR A 180 8.57 -11.75 -0.08
C TYR A 180 9.05 -13.14 -0.46
N ALA A 181 8.34 -14.16 0.02
CA ALA A 181 8.50 -15.54 -0.42
C ALA A 181 7.11 -16.13 -0.69
N GLY A 182 6.86 -16.53 -1.94
CA GLY A 182 5.53 -16.98 -2.36
C GLY A 182 5.51 -17.47 -3.80
N ILE A 183 4.33 -17.52 -4.42
CA ILE A 183 4.19 -18.11 -5.76
C ILE A 183 5.00 -17.34 -6.83
N PHE A 184 5.18 -16.04 -6.64
CA PHE A 184 5.93 -15.19 -7.57
C PHE A 184 7.45 -15.20 -7.32
N ASP A 185 7.88 -15.69 -6.16
CA ASP A 185 9.29 -15.88 -5.79
C ASP A 185 9.40 -16.97 -4.72
N PRO A 186 9.47 -18.24 -5.14
CA PRO A 186 9.61 -19.35 -4.21
C PRO A 186 10.94 -19.34 -3.45
N SER A 187 11.95 -18.61 -3.94
CA SER A 187 13.27 -18.55 -3.32
C SER A 187 13.34 -17.55 -2.17
N GLY A 188 12.47 -16.54 -2.16
CA GLY A 188 12.50 -15.45 -1.19
C GLY A 188 13.64 -14.44 -1.40
N THR A 189 14.24 -14.40 -2.59
CA THR A 189 15.48 -13.63 -2.86
C THR A 189 15.32 -12.55 -3.92
N VAL A 190 14.19 -12.52 -4.63
CA VAL A 190 13.94 -11.61 -5.77
C VAL A 190 13.32 -10.31 -5.29
N TYR A 191 12.32 -10.38 -4.41
CA TYR A 191 11.53 -9.22 -3.98
C TYR A 191 11.87 -8.77 -2.56
N ALA A 192 12.09 -7.47 -2.41
CA ALA A 192 12.31 -6.84 -1.13
C ALA A 192 11.88 -5.37 -1.19
N ASN A 193 11.33 -4.86 -0.10
CA ASN A 193 10.97 -3.45 0.04
C ASN A 193 11.60 -2.93 1.33
N THR A 194 12.22 -1.77 1.27
CA THR A 194 12.75 -1.06 2.44
C THR A 194 12.11 0.31 2.51
N HIS A 195 11.47 0.62 3.62
CA HIS A 195 10.79 1.88 3.86
C HIS A 195 11.57 2.69 4.89
N HIS A 196 11.74 3.97 4.61
CA HIS A 196 12.22 4.95 5.57
C HIS A 196 11.20 6.08 5.72
N SER A 197 10.96 6.48 6.97
CA SER A 197 10.18 7.66 7.30
C SER A 197 11.02 8.56 8.19
N TYR A 198 11.14 9.82 7.79
CA TYR A 198 11.85 10.86 8.52
C TYR A 198 10.85 11.95 8.90
N VAL A 199 10.80 12.25 10.18
CA VAL A 199 9.95 13.30 10.74
C VAL A 199 10.84 14.29 11.47
N GLN A 200 10.67 15.57 11.18
CA GLN A 200 11.30 16.64 11.94
C GLN A 200 10.21 17.39 12.71
N ILE A 201 10.43 17.61 13.99
CA ILE A 201 9.51 18.27 14.92
C ILE A 201 10.20 19.48 15.54
N ASP A 202 9.60 20.65 15.43
CA ASP A 202 10.02 21.85 16.17
C ASP A 202 8.97 22.33 17.18
N ALA A 203 9.38 23.24 18.07
CA ALA A 203 8.50 23.78 19.12
C ALA A 203 7.50 24.84 18.60
N GLY A 204 7.76 25.46 17.45
CA GLY A 204 7.00 26.59 16.91
C GLY A 204 5.70 26.16 16.23
N SER A 205 5.74 25.06 15.47
CA SER A 205 4.64 24.35 14.77
C SER A 205 5.14 23.67 13.48
N GLY A 206 6.42 23.82 13.14
CA GLY A 206 6.99 23.22 11.95
C GLY A 206 7.14 21.73 12.15
N VAL A 207 6.49 20.99 11.27
CA VAL A 207 6.65 19.56 11.12
C VAL A 207 6.94 19.29 9.65
N SER A 208 7.93 18.47 9.36
CA SER A 208 8.18 18.02 7.99
C SER A 208 8.22 16.51 7.94
N CYS A 209 7.68 15.94 6.87
CA CYS A 209 7.68 14.51 6.62
C CYS A 209 8.40 14.22 5.33
N HIS A 210 9.41 13.37 5.41
CA HIS A 210 10.17 12.88 4.29
C HIS A 210 10.14 11.35 4.29
N PHE A 211 10.07 10.79 3.10
CA PHE A 211 9.88 9.36 2.92
C PHE A 211 10.78 8.87 1.82
N ASP A 212 11.40 7.72 2.08
CA ASP A 212 12.08 6.94 1.06
C ASP A 212 11.50 5.55 0.99
N VAL A 213 11.54 4.96 -0.20
CA VAL A 213 11.31 3.54 -0.39
C VAL A 213 12.28 3.00 -1.43
N GLU A 214 12.96 1.93 -1.05
CA GLU A 214 13.81 1.14 -1.93
C GLU A 214 13.07 -0.14 -2.27
N LEU A 215 12.96 -0.43 -3.55
CA LEU A 215 12.23 -1.57 -4.06
C LEU A 215 13.15 -2.44 -4.89
N LYS A 216 13.20 -3.73 -4.57
CA LYS A 216 13.88 -4.75 -5.34
C LYS A 216 12.87 -5.47 -6.21
N HIS A 217 13.07 -5.39 -7.53
CA HIS A 217 12.24 -6.03 -8.56
C HIS A 217 10.79 -5.53 -8.59
N THR A 218 10.60 -4.32 -9.15
CA THR A 218 9.32 -3.65 -9.31
C THR A 218 8.65 -3.94 -10.65
N PHE A 219 7.37 -3.59 -10.77
CA PHE A 219 6.62 -3.63 -12.02
C PHE A 219 5.89 -2.33 -12.29
N ILE A 220 5.57 -2.12 -13.57
CA ILE A 220 4.63 -1.08 -14.00
C ILE A 220 3.31 -1.17 -13.22
N GLY A 221 2.75 -0.01 -12.89
CA GLY A 221 1.51 0.12 -12.14
C GLY A 221 1.62 -0.08 -10.62
N TRP A 222 2.79 -0.45 -10.07
CA TRP A 222 3.00 -0.43 -8.62
C TRP A 222 2.84 0.99 -8.06
N ASN A 223 2.29 1.10 -6.86
CA ASN A 223 1.93 2.39 -6.27
C ASN A 223 2.56 2.58 -4.90
N TRP A 224 3.34 3.63 -4.77
CA TRP A 224 3.79 4.14 -3.49
C TRP A 224 2.79 5.16 -2.96
N ARG A 225 2.24 4.92 -1.77
CA ARG A 225 1.36 5.86 -1.08
C ARG A 225 2.03 6.34 0.18
N ARG A 226 2.11 7.66 0.33
CA ARG A 226 2.73 8.32 1.48
C ARG A 226 1.88 9.47 1.99
N GLY A 227 2.02 9.76 3.27
CA GLY A 227 1.31 10.90 3.86
C GLY A 227 1.64 11.15 5.32
N CYS A 228 1.19 12.30 5.78
CA CYS A 228 1.30 12.74 7.15
C CYS A 228 0.04 13.48 7.62
N GLU A 229 -0.29 13.30 8.90
CA GLU A 229 -1.52 13.78 9.55
C GLU A 229 -1.25 14.27 10.98
#